data_AF-A0A532TBU2-F1
#
_entry.id   AF-A0A532TBU2-F1
#
_cell.length_a   1.000
_cell.length_b   1.000
_cell.length_c   1.000
_cell.angle_alpha   90.00
_cell.angle_beta   90.00
_cell.angle_gamma   90.00
#
_symmetry.space_group_name_H-M   'P 1'
#
loop_
_entity.id
_entity.type
_entity.pdbx_description
1 polymer ?
#
loop_
_entity_poly.entity_id
_entity_poly.type
_entity_poly.pdbx_seq_one_letter_code
_entity_poly.pdbx_strand_id
1 'polypeptide(L)'
;MSIQGKKEGICRLTGTTLIFISLTLLIIFNFFILNNLILYLILILINVPPLILSILIKLELDFITKNSLKFLFTISTIVISLIIVTIFFNSFLMIKFVLIVSSNLLLTICWHFSLSIYKKKKIIFIFSGTGYCILIFILWLTNFVLHNILVLILFPLLLVLIGIMLIIIAELSMKKKGLLNYI
;
A
#
# COMPACT_ATOMS: atom_id res chain seq x y z
N MET A 1 27.89 8.30 3.73
CA MET A 1 27.01 9.12 2.86
C MET A 1 27.62 10.50 2.71
N SER A 2 27.96 10.91 1.49
CA SER A 2 28.37 12.30 1.22
C SER A 2 27.25 13.26 1.63
N ILE A 3 27.62 14.43 2.16
CA ILE A 3 26.68 15.47 2.65
C ILE A 3 25.65 15.84 1.57
N GLN A 4 26.02 15.71 0.30
CA GLN A 4 25.19 16.01 -0.87
C GLN A 4 24.04 15.02 -1.13
N GLY A 5 24.05 13.81 -0.56
CA GLY A 5 22.96 12.83 -0.73
C GLY A 5 22.00 12.72 0.47
N LYS A 6 22.32 13.38 1.59
CA LYS A 6 21.50 13.32 2.81
C LYS A 6 20.11 13.94 2.59
N LYS A 7 20.02 15.06 1.87
CA LYS A 7 18.76 15.79 1.65
C LYS A 7 17.78 14.98 0.81
N GLU A 8 18.26 14.35 -0.25
CA GLU A 8 17.47 13.50 -1.14
C GLU A 8 17.08 12.18 -0.47
N GLY A 9 17.99 11.61 0.33
CA GLY A 9 17.69 10.45 1.17
C GLY A 9 16.55 10.72 2.16
N ILE A 10 16.60 11.87 2.85
CA ILE A 10 15.52 12.32 3.75
C ILE A 10 14.21 12.49 2.97
N CYS A 11 14.24 13.10 1.79
CA CYS A 11 13.05 13.29 0.95
C CYS A 11 12.41 11.97 0.50
N ARG A 12 13.22 10.95 0.18
CA ARG A 12 12.69 9.60 -0.09
C ARG A 12 12.04 9.00 1.15
N LEU A 13 12.71 9.12 2.29
CA LEU A 13 12.22 8.58 3.55
C LEU A 13 10.89 9.22 3.96
N THR A 14 10.77 10.55 3.85
CA THR A 14 9.51 11.26 4.14
C THR A 14 8.39 10.85 3.19
N GLY A 15 8.68 10.63 1.90
CA GLY A 15 7.71 10.08 0.97
C GLY A 15 7.22 8.69 1.38
N THR A 16 8.12 7.84 1.88
CA THR A 16 7.77 6.48 2.32
C THR A 16 6.96 6.46 3.61
N THR A 17 7.25 7.38 4.53
CA THR A 17 6.47 7.53 5.77
C THR A 17 5.08 8.06 5.49
N LEU A 18 4.93 8.98 4.52
CA LEU A 18 3.61 9.45 4.08
C LEU A 18 2.75 8.31 3.51
N ILE A 19 3.34 7.45 2.67
CA ILE A 19 2.64 6.26 2.16
C ILE A 19 2.26 5.34 3.33
N PHE A 20 3.14 5.14 4.32
CA PHE A 20 2.81 4.32 5.49
C PHE A 20 1.63 4.87 6.30
N ILE A 21 1.67 6.18 6.59
CA ILE A 21 0.60 6.87 7.32
C ILE A 21 -0.72 6.73 6.56
N SER A 22 -0.70 6.94 5.24
CA SER A 22 -1.89 6.78 4.40
C SER A 22 -2.49 5.38 4.49
N LEU A 23 -1.66 4.34 4.57
CA LEU A 23 -2.08 2.96 4.70
C LEU A 23 -2.79 2.74 6.05
N THR A 24 -2.20 3.22 7.15
CA THR A 24 -2.83 3.13 8.48
C THR A 24 -4.15 3.89 8.56
N LEU A 25 -4.22 5.10 8.01
CA LEU A 25 -5.45 5.90 7.95
C LEU A 25 -6.52 5.18 7.15
N LEU A 26 -6.15 4.59 6.02
CA LEU A 26 -7.11 3.92 5.16
C LEU A 26 -7.68 2.66 5.82
N ILE A 27 -6.87 1.87 6.54
CA ILE A 27 -7.39 0.76 7.36
C ILE A 27 -8.45 1.25 8.35
N ILE A 28 -8.20 2.37 9.04
CA ILE A 28 -9.16 2.96 10.00
C ILE A 28 -10.43 3.43 9.27
N PHE A 29 -10.28 4.16 8.16
CA PHE A 29 -11.41 4.72 7.42
C PHE A 29 -12.26 3.67 6.71
N ASN A 30 -11.70 2.49 6.40
CA ASN A 30 -12.44 1.38 5.80
C ASN A 30 -13.60 0.89 6.68
N PHE A 31 -13.55 1.12 8.00
CA PHE A 31 -14.69 0.86 8.88
C PHE A 31 -15.94 1.65 8.45
N PHE A 32 -15.78 2.94 8.19
CA PHE A 32 -16.86 3.83 7.77
C PHE A 32 -17.34 3.55 6.35
N ILE A 33 -16.46 3.05 5.47
CA ILE A 33 -16.80 2.74 4.08
C ILE A 33 -17.62 1.45 3.98
N LEU A 34 -17.26 0.42 4.73
CA LEU A 34 -17.98 -0.86 4.71
C LEU A 34 -19.29 -0.82 5.49
N ASN A 35 -19.36 0.00 6.55
CA ASN A 35 -20.51 0.12 7.45
C ASN A 35 -21.04 -1.25 7.94
N ASN A 36 -20.14 -2.23 8.10
CA ASN A 36 -20.44 -3.58 8.55
C ASN A 36 -19.26 -4.12 9.37
N LEU A 37 -19.51 -4.39 10.66
CA LEU A 37 -18.48 -4.78 11.62
C LEU A 37 -17.83 -6.12 11.26
N ILE A 38 -18.61 -7.11 10.79
CA ILE A 38 -18.09 -8.44 10.45
C ILE A 38 -17.14 -8.34 9.26
N LEU A 39 -17.56 -7.64 8.19
CA LEU A 39 -16.71 -7.42 7.02
C LEU A 39 -15.46 -6.62 7.39
N TYR A 40 -15.57 -5.63 8.29
CA TYR A 40 -14.42 -4.88 8.76
C TYR A 40 -13.42 -5.77 9.52
N LEU A 41 -13.88 -6.68 10.38
CA LEU A 41 -12.99 -7.63 11.07
C LEU A 41 -12.27 -8.55 10.08
N ILE A 42 -12.97 -9.06 9.07
CA ILE A 42 -12.38 -9.86 8.00
C ILE A 42 -11.34 -9.03 7.22
N LEU A 43 -11.63 -7.75 6.95
CA LEU A 43 -10.70 -6.83 6.29
C LEU A 43 -9.41 -6.64 7.08
N ILE A 44 -9.49 -6.49 8.41
CA ILE A 44 -8.31 -6.39 9.28
C ILE A 44 -7.49 -7.68 9.19
N LEU A 45 -8.14 -8.84 9.31
CA LEU A 45 -7.49 -10.15 9.22
C LEU A 45 -6.79 -10.38 7.88
N ILE A 46 -7.32 -9.81 6.79
CA ILE A 46 -6.68 -9.88 5.47
C ILE A 46 -5.48 -8.92 5.35
N ASN A 47 -5.59 -7.69 5.86
CA ASN A 47 -4.59 -6.65 5.58
C ASN A 47 -3.42 -6.62 6.57
N VAL A 48 -3.66 -6.98 7.83
CA VAL A 48 -2.64 -6.91 8.89
C VAL A 48 -1.51 -7.92 8.67
N PRO A 49 -1.75 -9.21 8.36
CA PRO A 49 -0.66 -10.17 8.20
C PRO A 49 0.31 -9.84 7.05
N PRO A 50 -0.14 -9.46 5.84
CA PRO A 50 0.75 -8.97 4.78
C PRO A 50 1.54 -7.73 5.19
N LEU A 51 0.93 -6.81 5.93
CA LEU A 51 1.60 -5.59 6.41
C LEU A 51 2.71 -5.92 7.41
N ILE A 52 2.44 -6.78 8.40
CA ILE A 52 3.44 -7.26 9.37
C ILE A 52 4.59 -7.93 8.61
N LEU A 53 4.29 -8.85 7.70
CA LEU A 53 5.32 -9.51 6.90
C LEU A 53 6.18 -8.51 6.13
N SER A 54 5.55 -7.48 5.53
CA SER A 54 6.27 -6.46 4.77
C SER A 54 7.24 -5.65 5.64
N ILE A 55 6.88 -5.37 6.90
CA ILE A 55 7.75 -4.68 7.87
C ILE A 55 8.90 -5.60 8.29
N LEU A 56 8.60 -6.85 8.63
CA LEU A 56 9.58 -7.84 9.07
C LEU A 56 10.65 -8.11 8.01
N ILE A 57 10.26 -8.21 6.74
CA ILE A 57 11.21 -8.36 5.62
C ILE A 57 12.07 -7.09 5.47
N LYS A 58 11.49 -5.90 5.65
CA LYS A 58 12.20 -4.62 5.53
C LYS A 58 13.18 -4.36 6.69
N LEU A 59 12.95 -4.99 7.85
CA LEU A 59 13.87 -5.03 8.99
C LEU A 59 14.91 -6.15 8.90
N GLU A 60 14.90 -6.94 7.81
CA GLU A 60 15.88 -8.00 7.53
C GLU A 60 16.04 -9.04 8.66
N LEU A 61 14.95 -9.39 9.35
CA LEU A 61 15.01 -10.42 10.39
C LEU A 61 15.35 -11.78 9.79
N ASP A 62 16.53 -12.31 10.17
CA ASP A 62 17.15 -13.51 9.59
C ASP A 62 16.23 -14.73 9.42
N PHE A 63 15.34 -14.96 10.39
CA PHE A 63 14.40 -16.08 10.36
C PHE A 63 13.33 -15.91 9.26
N ILE A 64 12.82 -14.69 9.12
CA ILE A 64 11.76 -14.36 8.16
C ILE A 64 12.33 -14.23 6.75
N THR A 65 13.52 -13.65 6.58
CA THR A 65 14.15 -13.50 5.25
C THR A 65 14.45 -14.87 4.62
N LYS A 66 15.01 -15.81 5.41
CA LYS A 66 15.30 -17.20 4.97
C LYS A 66 14.05 -17.98 4.55
N ASN A 67 12.92 -17.76 5.22
CA ASN A 67 11.66 -18.48 4.99
C ASN A 67 10.59 -17.62 4.30
N SER A 68 10.96 -16.49 3.70
CA SER A 68 10.03 -15.47 3.20
C SER A 68 8.99 -16.01 2.21
N LEU A 69 9.40 -16.90 1.29
CA LEU A 69 8.50 -17.56 0.34
C LEU A 69 7.45 -18.44 1.04
N LYS A 70 7.84 -19.18 2.09
CA LYS A 70 6.91 -20.03 2.84
C LYS A 70 5.87 -19.18 3.56
N PHE A 71 6.31 -18.10 4.23
CA PHE A 71 5.41 -17.17 4.90
C PHE A 71 4.47 -16.45 3.92
N LEU A 72 4.97 -16.03 2.76
CA LEU A 72 4.15 -15.45 1.70
C LEU A 72 3.07 -16.42 1.23
N PHE A 73 3.41 -17.70 1.03
CA PHE A 73 2.45 -18.72 0.60
C PHE A 73 1.40 -19.01 1.67
N THR A 74 1.79 -19.12 2.94
CA THR A 74 0.83 -19.33 4.04
C THR A 74 -0.10 -18.14 4.19
N ILE A 75 0.42 -16.92 4.09
CA ILE A 75 -0.41 -15.71 4.22
C ILE A 75 -1.35 -15.58 3.02
N SER A 76 -0.88 -15.84 1.79
CA SER A 76 -1.70 -15.72 0.60
C SER A 76 -2.84 -16.74 0.59
N THR A 77 -2.59 -17.97 1.00
CA THR A 77 -3.64 -19.01 1.10
C THR A 77 -4.71 -18.63 2.12
N ILE A 78 -4.31 -18.12 3.29
CA ILE A 78 -5.25 -17.60 4.30
C ILE A 78 -6.08 -16.44 3.72
N VAL A 79 -5.43 -15.46 3.09
CA VAL A 79 -6.11 -14.31 2.48
C VAL A 79 -7.13 -14.74 1.43
N ILE A 80 -6.76 -15.66 0.54
CA ILE A 80 -7.67 -16.19 -0.50
C ILE A 80 -8.88 -16.87 0.16
N SER A 81 -8.66 -17.69 1.19
CA SER A 81 -9.76 -18.36 1.88
C SER A 81 -10.74 -17.37 2.52
N LEU A 82 -10.23 -16.30 3.16
CA LEU A 82 -11.05 -15.24 3.75
C LEU A 82 -11.82 -14.44 2.70
N ILE A 83 -11.23 -14.19 1.52
CA ILE A 83 -11.94 -13.55 0.40
C ILE A 83 -13.09 -14.44 -0.08
N ILE A 84 -12.90 -15.76 -0.17
CA ILE A 84 -13.97 -16.71 -0.56
C ILE A 84 -15.13 -16.67 0.45
N VAL A 85 -14.84 -16.58 1.75
CA VAL A 85 -15.89 -16.43 2.78
C VAL A 85 -16.76 -15.18 2.54
N THR A 86 -16.19 -14.11 1.96
CA THR A 86 -16.97 -12.89 1.68
C THR A 86 -17.99 -13.03 0.55
N ILE A 87 -17.93 -14.10 -0.25
CA ILE A 87 -18.89 -14.39 -1.33
C ILE A 87 -20.31 -14.60 -0.78
N PHE A 88 -20.43 -15.05 0.47
CA PHE A 88 -21.73 -15.29 1.12
C PHE A 88 -22.44 -14.01 1.59
N PHE A 89 -21.81 -12.84 1.48
CA PHE A 89 -22.43 -11.56 1.79
C PHE A 89 -23.17 -10.98 0.57
N ASN A 90 -23.93 -9.90 0.79
CA ASN A 90 -24.64 -9.19 -0.29
C ASN A 90 -23.69 -8.79 -1.43
N SER A 91 -24.10 -9.00 -2.69
CA SER A 91 -23.28 -8.84 -3.90
C SER A 91 -22.68 -7.44 -4.04
N PHE A 92 -23.42 -6.40 -3.67
CA PHE A 92 -22.93 -5.03 -3.72
C PHE A 92 -21.83 -4.75 -2.68
N LEU A 93 -21.97 -5.29 -1.46
CA LEU A 93 -20.95 -5.17 -0.42
C LEU A 93 -19.69 -5.96 -0.78
N MET A 94 -19.86 -7.11 -1.44
CA MET A 94 -18.76 -7.94 -1.91
C MET A 94 -17.86 -7.19 -2.90
N ILE A 95 -18.44 -6.51 -3.90
CA ILE A 95 -17.65 -5.74 -4.89
C ILE A 95 -16.83 -4.65 -4.20
N LYS A 96 -17.46 -3.88 -3.30
CA LYS A 96 -16.76 -2.85 -2.52
C LYS A 96 -15.64 -3.45 -1.68
N PHE A 97 -15.92 -4.56 -1.00
CA PHE A 97 -14.95 -5.24 -0.16
C PHE A 97 -13.72 -5.70 -0.97
N VAL A 98 -13.93 -6.34 -2.13
CA VAL A 98 -12.84 -6.79 -3.00
C VAL A 98 -12.03 -5.61 -3.52
N LEU A 99 -12.68 -4.50 -3.91
CA LEU A 99 -11.98 -3.29 -4.35
C LEU A 99 -11.13 -2.67 -3.23
N ILE A 100 -11.63 -2.64 -1.99
CA ILE A 100 -10.88 -2.13 -0.84
C ILE A 100 -9.71 -3.06 -0.49
N VAL A 101 -9.92 -4.37 -0.45
CA VAL A 101 -8.84 -5.33 -0.16
C VAL A 101 -7.75 -5.26 -1.23
N SER A 102 -8.13 -5.22 -2.51
CA SER A 102 -7.15 -5.13 -3.60
C SER A 102 -6.38 -3.81 -3.59
N SER A 103 -7.03 -2.68 -3.30
CA SER A 103 -6.35 -1.39 -3.17
C SER A 103 -5.38 -1.38 -1.99
N ASN A 104 -5.77 -1.92 -0.83
CA ASN A 104 -4.90 -2.02 0.35
C ASN A 104 -3.66 -2.87 0.07
N LEU A 105 -3.84 -4.05 -0.56
CA LEU A 105 -2.73 -4.93 -0.91
C LEU A 105 -1.78 -4.25 -1.91
N LEU A 106 -2.29 -3.57 -2.94
CA LEU A 106 -1.44 -2.79 -3.85
C LEU A 106 -0.67 -1.69 -3.12
N LEU A 107 -1.31 -1.01 -2.16
CA LEU A 107 -0.64 0.02 -1.37
C LEU A 107 0.46 -0.56 -0.46
N THR A 108 0.25 -1.75 0.14
CA THR A 108 1.29 -2.44 0.92
C THR A 108 2.50 -2.78 0.04
N ILE A 109 2.27 -3.25 -1.19
CA ILE A 109 3.32 -3.56 -2.16
C ILE A 109 4.07 -2.28 -2.57
N CYS A 110 3.35 -1.21 -2.86
CA CYS A 110 3.90 0.10 -3.16
C CYS A 110 4.80 0.59 -2.00
N TRP A 111 4.30 0.53 -0.77
CA TRP A 111 5.08 0.90 0.40
C TRP A 111 6.34 0.05 0.58
N HIS A 112 6.24 -1.27 0.37
CA HIS A 112 7.37 -2.18 0.52
C HIS A 112 8.51 -1.84 -0.46
N PHE A 113 8.19 -1.59 -1.74
CA PHE A 113 9.20 -1.31 -2.78
C PHE A 113 9.60 0.16 -2.93
N SER A 114 9.01 1.07 -2.17
CA SER A 114 9.25 2.52 -2.21
C SER A 114 10.73 2.93 -2.19
N LEU A 115 11.56 2.31 -1.33
CA LEU A 115 12.98 2.59 -1.17
C LEU A 115 13.92 1.73 -2.04
N SER A 116 13.38 0.83 -2.87
CA SER A 116 14.20 -0.11 -3.62
C SER A 116 15.13 0.60 -4.62
N ILE A 117 16.38 0.12 -4.70
CA ILE A 117 17.41 0.62 -5.63
C ILE A 117 17.43 -0.23 -6.92
N TYR A 118 16.74 -1.37 -6.93
CA TYR A 118 16.70 -2.30 -8.05
C TYR A 118 15.68 -1.87 -9.11
N LYS A 119 16.10 -1.82 -10.38
CA LYS A 119 15.24 -1.35 -11.49
C LYS A 119 13.91 -2.11 -11.58
N LYS A 120 13.95 -3.44 -11.46
CA LYS A 120 12.74 -4.30 -11.52
C LYS A 120 11.77 -3.99 -10.38
N LYS A 121 12.27 -3.85 -9.16
CA LYS A 121 11.45 -3.55 -7.96
C LYS A 121 10.84 -2.14 -8.06
N LYS A 122 11.53 -1.20 -8.69
CA LYS A 122 11.02 0.15 -8.93
C LYS A 122 9.85 0.18 -9.91
N ILE A 123 9.87 -0.64 -10.96
CA ILE A 123 8.73 -0.77 -11.87
C ILE A 123 7.50 -1.29 -11.12
N ILE A 124 7.68 -2.28 -10.23
CA ILE A 124 6.61 -2.80 -9.38
C ILE A 124 6.05 -1.71 -8.47
N PHE A 125 6.92 -0.86 -7.88
CA PHE A 125 6.49 0.30 -7.09
C PHE A 125 5.58 1.24 -7.88
N ILE A 126 5.98 1.63 -9.10
CA ILE A 126 5.20 2.57 -9.91
C ILE A 126 3.85 1.93 -10.30
N PHE A 127 3.87 0.68 -10.77
CA PHE A 127 2.67 -0.01 -11.22
C PHE A 127 1.68 -0.29 -10.08
N SER A 128 2.18 -0.63 -8.90
CA SER A 128 1.32 -0.83 -7.72
C SER A 128 0.74 0.49 -7.21
N GLY A 129 1.51 1.58 -7.22
CA GLY A 129 1.03 2.91 -6.89
C GLY A 129 -0.05 3.42 -7.85
N THR A 130 0.14 3.28 -9.16
CA THR A 130 -0.87 3.67 -10.15
C THR A 130 -2.12 2.79 -10.07
N GLY A 131 -1.96 1.47 -9.89
CA GLY A 131 -3.08 0.55 -9.68
C GLY A 131 -3.91 0.92 -8.45
N TYR A 132 -3.27 1.28 -7.34
CA TYR A 132 -3.95 1.80 -6.15
C TYR A 132 -4.77 3.06 -6.47
N CYS A 133 -4.20 4.05 -7.15
CA CYS A 133 -4.90 5.28 -7.52
C CYS A 133 -6.14 5.00 -8.37
N ILE A 134 -6.04 4.09 -9.34
CA ILE A 134 -7.16 3.71 -10.21
C ILE A 134 -8.28 3.05 -9.39
N LEU A 135 -7.95 2.09 -8.52
CA LEU A 135 -8.96 1.39 -7.72
C LEU A 135 -9.65 2.33 -6.71
N ILE A 136 -8.90 3.23 -6.08
CA ILE A 136 -9.47 4.24 -5.18
C ILE A 136 -10.38 5.19 -5.97
N PHE A 137 -9.99 5.60 -7.18
CA PHE A 137 -10.81 6.44 -8.02
C PHE A 137 -12.13 5.75 -8.41
N ILE A 138 -12.11 4.45 -8.71
CA ILE A 138 -13.32 3.65 -8.93
C ILE A 138 -14.17 3.60 -7.66
N LEU A 139 -13.57 3.32 -6.50
CA LEU A 139 -14.26 3.32 -5.20
C LEU A 139 -14.91 4.68 -4.91
N TRP A 140 -14.23 5.77 -5.25
CA TRP A 140 -14.74 7.12 -5.12
C TRP A 140 -15.98 7.35 -5.99
N LEU A 141 -15.93 6.98 -7.27
CA LEU A 141 -17.09 7.06 -8.18
C LEU A 141 -18.30 6.27 -7.65
N THR A 142 -18.07 5.06 -7.14
CA THR A 142 -19.15 4.21 -6.61
C THR A 142 -19.78 4.72 -5.32
N ASN A 143 -19.10 5.59 -4.58
CA ASN A 143 -19.55 6.14 -3.29
C ASN A 143 -19.91 7.63 -3.37
N PHE A 144 -19.98 8.21 -4.58
CA PHE A 144 -20.19 9.64 -4.81
C PHE A 144 -21.45 10.20 -4.13
N VAL A 145 -22.47 9.36 -3.94
CA VAL A 145 -23.77 9.72 -3.33
C VAL A 145 -23.64 10.03 -1.83
N LEU A 146 -22.61 9.53 -1.14
CA LEU A 146 -22.40 9.73 0.30
C LEU A 146 -21.30 10.78 0.53
N HIS A 147 -21.70 12.07 0.51
CA HIS A 147 -20.79 13.22 0.58
C HIS A 147 -19.76 13.18 1.74
N ASN A 148 -20.11 12.66 2.91
CA ASN A 148 -19.19 12.61 4.05
C ASN A 148 -18.10 11.53 3.94
N ILE A 149 -18.38 10.43 3.21
CA ILE A 149 -17.43 9.33 3.00
C ILE A 149 -16.36 9.72 1.97
N LEU A 150 -16.69 10.69 1.12
CA LEU A 150 -15.90 11.16 0.00
C LEU A 150 -14.57 11.78 0.46
N VAL A 151 -14.58 12.55 1.55
CA VAL A 151 -13.38 13.16 2.16
C VAL A 151 -12.45 12.09 2.73
N LEU A 152 -13.00 11.03 3.33
CA LEU A 152 -12.24 9.93 3.94
C LEU A 152 -11.44 9.13 2.91
N ILE A 153 -11.91 9.08 1.65
CA ILE A 153 -11.22 8.38 0.56
C ILE A 153 -10.18 9.31 -0.10
N LEU A 154 -10.51 10.59 -0.27
CA LEU A 154 -9.69 11.55 -1.02
C LEU A 154 -8.43 11.94 -0.24
N PHE A 155 -8.50 12.04 1.09
CA PHE A 155 -7.37 12.43 1.91
C PHE A 155 -6.21 11.40 1.88
N PRO A 156 -6.43 10.09 2.12
CA PRO A 156 -5.39 9.08 1.93
C PRO A 156 -4.83 9.03 0.50
N LEU A 157 -5.67 9.24 -0.52
CA LEU A 157 -5.23 9.30 -1.92
C LEU A 157 -4.23 10.44 -2.15
N LEU A 158 -4.53 11.64 -1.65
CA LEU A 158 -3.64 12.80 -1.76
C LEU A 158 -2.29 12.54 -1.07
N LEU A 159 -2.31 11.95 0.13
CA LEU A 159 -1.09 11.59 0.86
C LEU A 159 -0.22 10.60 0.07
N VAL A 160 -0.82 9.59 -0.55
CA VAL A 160 -0.10 8.64 -1.40
C VAL A 160 0.50 9.32 -2.62
N LEU A 161 -0.26 10.17 -3.31
CA LEU A 161 0.23 10.89 -4.48
C LEU A 161 1.42 11.80 -4.12
N ILE A 162 1.32 12.57 -3.04
CA ILE A 162 2.42 13.40 -2.54
C ILE A 162 3.64 12.52 -2.19
N GLY A 163 3.42 11.41 -1.50
CA GLY A 163 4.48 10.47 -1.12
C GLY A 163 5.21 9.88 -2.34
N ILE A 164 4.47 9.41 -3.35
CA ILE A 164 5.02 8.89 -4.60
C ILE A 164 5.82 9.97 -5.34
N MET A 165 5.27 11.18 -5.46
CA MET A 165 5.92 12.29 -6.15
C MET A 165 7.23 12.70 -5.46
N LEU A 166 7.26 12.78 -4.13
CA LEU A 166 8.47 13.05 -3.37
C LEU A 166 9.57 12.02 -3.64
N ILE A 167 9.22 10.73 -3.66
CA ILE A 167 10.15 9.65 -3.95
C ILE A 167 10.72 9.78 -5.38
N ILE A 168 9.86 10.01 -6.37
CA ILE A 168 10.27 10.14 -7.78
C ILE A 168 11.17 11.36 -7.97
N ILE A 169 10.81 12.52 -7.42
CA ILE A 169 11.60 13.76 -7.52
C ILE A 169 12.97 13.56 -6.88
N ALA A 170 13.03 12.96 -5.70
CA ALA A 170 14.29 12.71 -5.01
C ALA A 170 15.19 11.74 -5.78
N GLU A 171 14.62 10.72 -6.43
CA GLU A 171 15.38 9.78 -7.27
C GLU A 171 15.89 10.42 -8.54
N LEU A 172 15.08 11.24 -9.22
CA LEU A 172 15.52 12.01 -10.38
C LEU A 172 16.66 12.97 -10.02
N SER A 173 16.58 13.62 -8.86
CA SER A 173 17.65 14.49 -8.34
C SER A 173 18.95 13.70 -8.11
N MET A 174 18.88 12.55 -7.43
CA MET A 174 20.07 11.73 -7.17
C MET A 174 20.67 11.15 -8.46
N LYS A 175 19.85 10.76 -9.44
CA LYS A 175 20.33 10.28 -10.73
C LYS A 175 21.05 11.38 -11.50
N LYS A 176 20.50 12.61 -11.53
CA LYS A 176 21.16 13.78 -12.15
C LYS A 176 22.52 14.09 -11.51
N LYS A 177 22.65 13.88 -10.20
CA LYS A 177 23.90 14.09 -9.45
C LYS A 177 24.88 12.91 -9.51
N GLY A 178 24.54 11.83 -10.23
CA GLY A 178 25.37 10.61 -10.29
C GLY A 178 25.45 9.82 -8.97
N LEU A 179 24.58 10.13 -8.00
CA LEU A 179 24.58 9.52 -6.66
C LEU A 179 23.83 8.18 -6.62
N LEU A 180 23.01 7.90 -7.63
CA LEU A 180 22.20 6.68 -7.71
C LEU A 180 22.24 6.15 -9.13
N ASN A 181 22.94 5.03 -9.30
CA ASN A 181 22.80 4.17 -10.47
C ASN A 181 21.95 2.98 -10.07
N TYR A 182 20.93 2.68 -10.87
CA TYR A 182 20.13 1.49 -10.69
C TYR A 182 21.02 0.27 -10.93
N ILE A 183 21.02 -0.64 -9.96
CA ILE A 183 21.61 -1.98 -10.05
C ILE A 183 20.53 -2.93 -10.56
#